data_AF-A0A519IE28-F1
#
_entry.id   AF-A0A519IE28-F1
#
_cell.length_a   1.000
_cell.length_b   1.000
_cell.length_c   1.000
_cell.angle_alpha   90.00
_cell.angle_beta   90.00
_cell.angle_gamma   90.00
#
_symmetry.space_group_name_H-M   'P 1'
#
loop_
_entity.id
_entity.type
_entity.pdbx_description
1 polymer ?
#
loop_
_entity_poly.entity_id
_entity_poly.type
_entity_poly.pdbx_seq_one_letter_code
_entity_poly.pdbx_strand_id
1 'polypeptide(L)' 'MARLKSEWPGKVLALIQSGNLAAAIAQIKVAPSVGDVTRLQAMLAKLPQNPALAQLNKVVEEERALLAAPRLHRSP' A
#
# COMPACT_ATOMS: atom_id res chain seq x y z
N MET A 1 -3.52 -25.05 7.68
CA MET A 1 -2.48 -24.11 8.16
C MET A 1 -3.04 -22.69 8.11
N ALA A 2 -3.15 -22.00 9.25
CA ALA A 2 -3.60 -20.61 9.28
C ALA A 2 -2.58 -19.75 8.54
N ARG A 3 -2.97 -19.18 7.39
CA ARG A 3 -2.15 -18.19 6.68
C ARG A 3 -1.96 -17.01 7.62
N LEU A 4 -0.77 -16.91 8.24
CA LEU A 4 -0.40 -15.76 9.07
C LEU A 4 -0.73 -14.49 8.27
N LYS A 5 -1.62 -13.68 8.82
CA LYS A 5 -2.10 -12.47 8.16
C LYS A 5 -0.90 -11.52 8.10
N SER A 6 -0.47 -11.16 6.90
CA SER A 6 0.64 -10.22 6.69
C SER A 6 0.47 -8.97 7.55
N GLU A 7 1.51 -8.65 8.32
CA GLU A 7 1.53 -7.48 9.21
C GLU A 7 1.81 -6.17 8.46
N TRP A 8 2.27 -6.26 7.21
CA TRP A 8 2.73 -5.13 6.41
C TRP A 8 1.68 -4.00 6.31
N PRO A 9 0.38 -4.26 6.03
CA PRO A 9 -0.61 -3.18 5.92
C PRO A 9 -0.76 -2.40 7.24
N GLY A 10 -0.65 -3.09 8.37
CA GLY A 10 -0.70 -2.47 9.70
C GLY A 10 0.51 -1.58 9.98
N LYS A 11 1.71 -2.04 9.61
CA LYS A 11 2.95 -1.26 9.76
C LYS A 11 2.93 0.00 8.90
N VAL A 12 2.46 -0.09 7.66
CA VAL A 12 2.32 1.08 6.78
C VAL A 12 1.26 2.05 7.30
N LEU A 13 0.12 1.55 7.79
CA LEU A 13 -0.88 2.41 8.41
C LEU A 13 -0.30 3.17 9.62
N ALA A 14 0.51 2.52 10.45
CA ALA A 14 1.16 3.18 11.58
C ALA A 14 2.11 4.32 11.15
N LEU A 15 2.83 4.15 10.03
CA LEU A 15 3.65 5.22 9.44
C LEU A 15 2.81 6.41 8.95
N ILE A 16 1.64 6.14 8.38
CA ILE A 16 0.72 7.18 7.90
C ILE A 16 0.13 7.94 9.09
N GLN A 17 -0.29 7.23 10.13
CA GLN A 17 -0.86 7.82 11.35
C GLN A 17 0.16 8.62 12.15
N SER A 18 1.45 8.24 12.12
CA SER A 18 2.52 9.02 12.74
C SER A 18 2.94 10.25 11.93
N GLY A 19 2.36 10.46 10.74
CA GLY A 19 2.68 11.56 9.83
C GLY A 19 3.96 11.34 9.02
N ASN A 20 4.60 10.17 9.10
CA ASN A 20 5.79 9.84 8.32
C ASN A 20 5.42 9.38 6.90
N LEU A 21 4.92 10.34 6.11
CA LEU A 21 4.43 10.10 4.75
C LEU A 21 5.55 9.61 3.81
N ALA A 22 6.78 10.10 3.97
CA ALA A 22 7.91 9.67 3.15
C ALA A 22 8.21 8.18 3.34
N ALA A 23 8.27 7.70 4.59
CA ALA A 23 8.46 6.29 4.88
C ALA A 23 7.26 5.45 4.42
N ALA A 24 6.03 5.95 4.59
CA ALA A 24 4.84 5.27 4.10
C ALA A 24 4.87 5.07 2.58
N ILE A 25 5.20 6.12 1.82
CA ILE A 25 5.35 6.07 0.36
C ILE A 25 6.44 5.05 -0.02
N ALA A 26 7.61 5.10 0.65
CA ALA A 26 8.69 4.16 0.38
C ALA A 26 8.25 2.71 0.60
N GLN A 27 7.50 2.42 1.66
CA GLN A 27 6.96 1.09 1.92
C GLN A 27 5.94 0.65 0.86
N ILE A 28 5.01 1.54 0.47
CA ILE A 28 4.00 1.25 -0.56
C ILE A 28 4.65 0.82 -1.88
N LYS A 29 5.74 1.49 -2.28
CA LYS A 29 6.51 1.17 -3.50
C LYS A 29 7.21 -0.18 -3.49
N VAL A 30 7.44 -0.75 -2.31
CA VAL A 30 8.05 -2.08 -2.16
C VAL A 30 7.03 -3.10 -1.62
N ALA A 31 5.74 -2.86 -1.89
CA ALA A 31 4.69 -3.72 -1.38
C ALA A 31 4.87 -5.19 -1.82
N PRO A 32 4.71 -6.15 -0.89
CA PRO A 32 5.04 -7.55 -1.16
C PRO A 32 4.01 -8.26 -2.05
N SER A 33 2.75 -7.82 -2.05
CA SER A 33 1.69 -8.44 -2.86
C SER A 33 0.53 -7.50 -3.14
N VAL A 34 -0.22 -7.76 -4.22
CA VAL A 34 -1.50 -7.08 -4.52
C VAL A 34 -2.48 -7.19 -3.34
N GLY A 35 -2.48 -8.33 -2.64
CA GLY A 35 -3.35 -8.56 -1.48
C GLY A 35 -3.04 -7.65 -0.29
N ASP A 36 -1.76 -7.31 -0.09
CA ASP A 36 -1.34 -6.39 0.96
C ASP A 36 -1.71 -4.95 0.62
N VAL A 37 -1.50 -4.52 -0.62
CA VAL A 37 -1.90 -3.20 -1.11
C VAL A 37 -3.42 -3.02 -1.04
N THR A 38 -4.20 -4.04 -1.43
CA THR A 38 -5.67 -4.01 -1.36
C THR A 38 -6.17 -3.90 0.09
N ARG A 39 -5.52 -4.58 1.04
CA ARG A 39 -5.86 -4.45 2.47
C ARG A 39 -5.52 -3.07 3.01
N LEU A 40 -4.36 -2.52 2.65
CA LEU A 40 -3.97 -1.16 3.01
C LEU A 40 -4.99 -0.15 2.48
N GLN A 41 -5.40 -0.27 1.22
CA GLN A 41 -6.43 0.58 0.62
C GLN A 41 -7.74 0.55 1.41
N ALA A 42 -8.21 -0.63 1.82
CA ALA A 42 -9.41 -0.77 2.64
C ALA A 42 -9.26 -0.14 4.05
N MET A 43 -8.03 -0.04 4.57
CA MET A 43 -7.73 0.65 5.83
C MET A 43 -7.71 2.18 5.63
N LEU A 44 -7.13 2.66 4.54
CA LEU A 44 -7.08 4.08 4.18
C LEU A 44 -8.47 4.66 3.91
N ALA A 45 -9.38 3.87 3.33
CA ALA A 45 -10.77 4.28 3.10
C ALA A 45 -11.54 4.63 4.39
N LYS A 46 -11.05 4.19 5.56
CA LYS A 46 -11.64 4.47 6.88
C LYS A 46 -11.08 5.74 7.54
N LEU A 47 -10.02 6.33 6.99
CA LEU A 47 -9.39 7.53 7.53
C LEU A 47 -10.10 8.79 7.00
N PRO A 48 -10.07 9.90 7.78
CA PRO A 48 -10.61 11.17 7.31
C PRO A 48 -9.84 11.64 6.06
N GLN A 49 -10.60 12.04 5.03
CA GLN A 49 -10.03 12.51 3.78
C GLN A 49 -9.28 13.83 3.98
N ASN A 50 -8.06 13.87 3.46
CA ASN A 50 -7.22 15.05 3.43
C ASN A 50 -6.26 14.98 2.21
N PRO A 51 -5.58 16.08 1.84
CA PRO A 51 -4.72 16.11 0.67
C PRO A 51 -3.58 15.08 0.69
N ALA A 52 -2.99 14.81 1.87
CA ALA A 52 -1.94 13.80 2.00
C ALA A 52 -2.48 12.38 1.77
N LEU A 53 -3.67 12.07 2.29
CA LEU A 53 -4.33 10.79 2.04
C LEU A 53 -4.70 10.63 0.56
N ALA A 54 -5.13 11.70 -0.10
CA ALA A 54 -5.40 11.69 -1.54
C ALA A 54 -4.11 11.38 -2.35
N GLN A 55 -2.97 11.95 -1.96
CA GLN A 55 -1.68 11.63 -2.56
C GLN A 55 -1.28 10.17 -2.32
N LEU A 56 -1.44 9.66 -1.09
CA LEU A 56 -1.15 8.27 -0.75
C LEU A 56 -2.03 7.29 -1.56
N ASN A 57 -3.31 7.59 -1.72
CA ASN A 57 -4.23 6.76 -2.50
C ASN A 57 -3.79 6.65 -3.97
N LYS A 58 -3.23 7.71 -4.57
CA LYS A 58 -2.66 7.64 -5.93
C LYS A 58 -1.50 6.64 -5.99
N VAL A 59 -0.55 6.73 -5.06
CA VAL A 59 0.60 5.82 -4.99
C VAL A 59 0.15 4.37 -4.76
N VAL A 60 -0.84 4.15 -3.90
CA VAL A 60 -1.42 2.83 -3.63
C VAL A 60 -2.05 2.23 -4.89
N GLU A 61 -2.81 3.01 -5.67
CA GLU A 61 -3.41 2.54 -6.92
C GLU A 61 -2.37 2.24 -8.00
N GLU A 62 -1.37 3.09 -8.16
CA GLU A 62 -0.25 2.87 -9.08
C GLU A 62 0.46 1.55 -8.76
N GLU A 63 0.83 1.31 -7.50
CA GLU A 63 1.50 0.08 -7.08
C GLU A 63 0.61 -1.14 -7.19
N ARG A 64 -0.69 -1.00 -6.91
CA ARG A 64 -1.67 -2.08 -7.11
C ARG A 64 -1.72 -2.49 -8.57
N ALA A 65 -1.77 -1.53 -9.50
CA ALA A 65 -1.78 -1.78 -10.94
C ALA A 65 -0.48 -2.45 -11.40
N LEU A 66 0.68 -1.95 -10.95
CA LEU A 66 1.99 -2.51 -11.26
C LEU A 66 2.11 -3.97 -10.79
N LEU A 67 1.69 -4.26 -9.56
CA LEU A 67 1.73 -5.61 -8.99
C LEU A 67 0.73 -6.57 -9.63
N ALA A 68 -0.41 -6.06 -10.11
CA ALA A 68 -1.42 -6.85 -10.80
C ALA A 68 -1.06 -7.16 -12.27
N ALA A 69 -0.18 -6.36 -12.90
CA ALA A 69 0.23 -6.58 -14.28
C ALA A 69 0.92 -7.94 -14.46
N PRO A 70 0.61 -8.69 -15.55
CA PRO A 70 1.31 -9.92 -15.89
C PRO A 70 2.82 -9.67 -15.97
N ARG A 71 3.61 -10.47 -15.23
CA ARG A 71 5.07 -10.29 -15.11
C ARG A 71 5.83 -10.42 -16.44
N LEU A 72 5.15 -10.81 -17.51
CA LEU A 72 5.65 -10.82 -18.90
C LEU A 72 6.15 -9.45 -19.38
N HIS A 73 5.66 -8.33 -18.81
CA HIS A 73 6.15 -6.98 -19.16
C HIS A 73 7.39 -6.53 -18.37
N ARG A 74 7.93 -7.37 -17.49
CA ARG A 74 9.13 -7.06 -16.67
C ARG A 74 10.33 -7.85 -17.19
N SER A 75 10.61 -7.78 -18.49
CA SER A 75 11.86 -8.27 -19.06
C SER A 75 12.92 -7.16 -18.93
N PRO A 76 14.16 -7.48 -18.53
CA PRO A 76 15.20 -6.52 -18.15
C PRO A 76 15.65 -5.58 -19.28
#